data_AF-A0A9E3CWX1-F1
#
_entry.id   AF-A0A9E3CWX1-F1
#
_cell.length_a   1.000
_cell.length_b   1.000
_cell.length_c   1.000
_cell.angle_alpha   90.00
_cell.angle_beta   90.00
_cell.angle_gamma   90.00
#
_symmetry.space_group_name_H-M   'P 1'
#
loop_
_entity.id
_entity.type
_entity.pdbx_description
1 polymer ?
#
loop_
_entity_poly.entity_id
_entity_poly.type
_entity_poly.pdbx_seq_one_letter_code
_entity_poly.pdbx_strand_id
1 'polypeptide(L)'
;AEANEKGLAVGHLTPLYADMFGWRELAASVGRAYQSLSPEDRADAVFLANNYGEAAAVDIFAKPWGLPPSISAHNNYYLWGPRGHLGDVVIRLGGRREDLLTDYASVEAMGKTDNPWALPFETGQTIWICRGRFKKLGDDWAKSKRYY
;
A
#
# COMPACT_ATOMS: atom_id res chain seq x y z
N ALA A 1 -13.88 -4.43 24.49
CA ALA A 1 -12.59 -4.91 23.95
C ALA A 1 -11.65 -5.05 25.13
N GLU A 2 -11.24 -6.27 25.45
CA GLU A 2 -10.20 -6.51 26.46
C GLU A 2 -8.83 -6.33 25.81
N ALA A 3 -7.94 -5.58 26.46
CA ALA A 3 -6.55 -5.40 26.05
C ALA A 3 -5.69 -6.48 26.72
N ASN A 4 -4.68 -7.00 26.02
CA ASN A 4 -3.68 -7.84 26.66
C ASN A 4 -2.70 -6.99 27.49
N GLU A 5 -1.79 -7.64 28.22
CA GLU A 5 -0.80 -7.03 29.12
C GLU A 5 0.11 -5.94 28.48
N LYS A 6 0.08 -5.78 27.15
CA LYS A 6 0.82 -4.75 26.41
C LYS A 6 -0.06 -3.63 25.80
N GLY A 7 -1.35 -3.57 26.11
CA GLY A 7 -2.24 -2.51 25.64
C GLY A 7 -2.57 -2.54 24.15
N LEU A 8 -2.29 -3.65 23.46
CA LEU A 8 -2.69 -3.83 22.06
C LEU A 8 -4.17 -4.24 21.97
N ALA A 9 -4.91 -3.57 21.10
CA ALA A 9 -6.28 -3.93 20.75
C ALA A 9 -6.31 -5.38 20.24
N VAL A 10 -7.06 -6.25 20.93
CA VAL A 10 -7.22 -7.65 20.56
C VAL A 10 -8.25 -7.72 19.43
N GLY A 11 -7.80 -8.07 18.22
CA GLY A 11 -8.70 -8.39 17.11
C GLY A 11 -9.50 -9.66 17.39
N HIS A 12 -10.54 -9.93 16.60
CA HIS A 12 -11.39 -11.12 16.78
C HIS A 12 -10.66 -12.46 16.56
N LEU A 13 -9.43 -12.42 16.01
CA LEU A 13 -8.62 -13.57 15.67
C LEU A 13 -7.21 -13.42 16.28
N THR A 14 -6.52 -14.54 16.50
CA THR A 14 -5.10 -14.49 16.89
C THR A 14 -4.27 -13.84 15.78
N PRO A 15 -3.14 -13.18 16.09
CA PRO A 15 -2.38 -12.38 15.12
C PRO A 15 -2.02 -13.13 13.83
N LEU A 16 -1.71 -14.42 13.91
CA LEU A 16 -1.40 -15.27 12.76
C LEU A 16 -2.59 -15.43 11.80
N TYR A 17 -3.81 -15.55 12.32
CA TYR A 17 -5.00 -15.70 11.50
C TYR A 17 -5.51 -14.36 10.98
N ALA A 18 -5.40 -13.29 11.78
CA ALA A 18 -5.83 -11.96 11.38
C ALA A 18 -5.01 -11.41 10.18
N ASP A 19 -3.73 -11.76 10.09
CA ASP A 19 -2.82 -11.44 8.97
C ASP A 19 -3.22 -12.15 7.65
N MET A 20 -4.11 -13.13 7.70
CA MET A 20 -4.60 -13.88 6.53
C MET A 20 -5.91 -13.30 5.94
N PHE A 21 -6.49 -12.25 6.54
CA PHE A 21 -7.74 -11.61 6.09
C PHE A 21 -7.49 -10.19 5.58
N GLY A 22 -8.35 -9.69 4.68
CA GLY A 22 -8.24 -8.32 4.13
C GLY A 22 -7.48 -8.20 2.80
N TRP A 23 -6.75 -9.23 2.37
CA TRP A 23 -5.94 -9.19 1.14
C TRP A 23 -6.76 -9.00 -0.13
N ARG A 24 -7.92 -9.66 -0.23
CA ARG A 24 -8.81 -9.54 -1.39
C ARG A 24 -9.47 -8.16 -1.43
N GLU A 25 -9.87 -7.66 -0.28
CA GLU A 25 -10.47 -6.34 -0.12
C GLU A 25 -9.46 -5.23 -0.42
N LEU A 26 -8.23 -5.36 0.09
CA LEU A 26 -7.10 -4.49 -0.24
C LEU A 26 -6.85 -4.48 -1.75
N ALA A 27 -6.68 -5.65 -2.35
CA ALA A 27 -6.43 -5.78 -3.79
C ALA A 27 -7.57 -5.19 -4.63
N ALA A 28 -8.82 -5.39 -4.23
CA ALA A 28 -9.97 -4.82 -4.91
C ALA A 28 -10.02 -3.29 -4.76
N SER A 29 -9.69 -2.75 -3.58
CA SER A 29 -9.63 -1.30 -3.34
C SER A 29 -8.50 -0.63 -4.12
N VAL A 30 -7.31 -1.23 -4.12
CA VAL A 30 -6.16 -0.78 -4.93
C VAL A 30 -6.49 -0.87 -6.42
N GLY A 31 -7.10 -1.97 -6.86
CA GLY A 31 -7.53 -2.16 -8.25
C GLY A 31 -8.56 -1.13 -8.71
N ARG A 32 -9.55 -0.81 -7.87
CA ARG A 32 -10.52 0.27 -8.14
C ARG A 32 -9.85 1.64 -8.20
N ALA A 33 -8.95 1.94 -7.27
CA ALA A 33 -8.19 3.19 -7.29
C ALA A 33 -7.38 3.32 -8.59
N TYR A 34 -6.68 2.27 -9.01
CA TYR A 34 -5.95 2.25 -10.28
C TYR A 34 -6.86 2.46 -11.49
N GLN A 35 -8.03 1.81 -11.54
CA GLN A 35 -8.97 1.99 -12.65
C GLN A 35 -9.65 3.36 -12.69
N SER A 36 -9.71 4.07 -11.57
CA SER A 36 -10.27 5.43 -11.51
C SER A 36 -9.31 6.51 -12.02
N LEU A 37 -8.03 6.18 -12.23
CA LEU A 37 -7.03 7.10 -12.76
C LEU A 37 -7.33 7.47 -14.21
N SER A 38 -6.89 8.67 -14.62
CA SER A 38 -6.85 9.04 -16.04
C SER A 38 -5.94 8.06 -16.81
N PRO A 39 -6.12 7.89 -18.13
CA PRO A 39 -5.24 7.02 -18.90
C PRO A 39 -3.75 7.38 -18.80
N GLU A 40 -3.44 8.67 -18.69
CA GLU A 40 -2.09 9.20 -18.50
C GLU A 40 -1.53 8.80 -17.12
N ASP A 41 -2.24 9.13 -16.04
CA ASP A 41 -1.81 8.76 -14.67
C ASP A 41 -1.66 7.24 -14.54
N ARG A 42 -2.57 6.48 -15.14
CA ARG A 42 -2.60 5.01 -15.06
C ARG A 42 -1.40 4.35 -15.74
N ALA A 43 -0.83 4.99 -16.76
CA ALA A 43 0.36 4.48 -17.45
C ALA A 43 1.61 4.52 -16.55
N ASP A 44 1.69 5.52 -15.67
CA ASP A 44 2.83 5.71 -14.75
C ASP A 44 2.58 5.17 -13.34
N ALA A 45 1.32 4.87 -13.00
CA ALA A 45 0.90 4.47 -11.67
C ALA A 45 1.43 3.10 -11.23
N VAL A 46 1.88 3.04 -9.96
CA VAL A 46 2.29 1.80 -9.30
C VAL A 46 1.76 1.74 -7.87
N PHE A 47 1.48 0.53 -7.37
CA PHE A 47 1.23 0.33 -5.95
C PHE A 47 2.55 0.18 -5.20
N LEU A 48 2.82 1.12 -4.27
CA LEU A 48 3.95 1.03 -3.35
C LEU A 48 3.43 0.52 -2.00
N ALA A 49 3.69 -0.76 -1.73
CA ALA A 49 3.23 -1.44 -0.53
C ALA A 49 4.14 -1.14 0.67
N ASN A 50 3.55 -1.09 1.87
CA ASN A 50 4.31 -0.92 3.11
C ASN A 50 5.09 -2.19 3.48
N ASN A 51 4.54 -3.37 3.14
CA ASN A 51 5.16 -4.64 3.44
C ASN A 51 4.99 -5.65 2.29
N TYR A 52 5.69 -6.79 2.39
CA TYR A 52 5.68 -7.83 1.37
C TYR A 52 4.33 -8.58 1.28
N GLY A 53 3.54 -8.62 2.36
CA GLY A 53 2.22 -9.25 2.38
C GLY A 53 1.19 -8.45 1.57
N GLU A 54 1.13 -7.13 1.80
CA GLU A 54 0.34 -6.19 1.00
C GLU A 54 0.74 -6.24 -0.49
N ALA A 55 2.04 -6.25 -0.78
CA ALA A 55 2.55 -6.32 -2.15
C ALA A 55 2.12 -7.63 -2.83
N ALA A 56 2.29 -8.76 -2.14
CA ALA A 56 1.90 -10.07 -2.66
C ALA A 56 0.38 -10.19 -2.85
N ALA A 57 -0.42 -9.63 -1.92
CA ALA A 57 -1.87 -9.61 -2.02
C ALA A 57 -2.33 -8.88 -3.30
N VAL A 58 -1.78 -7.71 -3.58
CA VAL A 58 -2.11 -6.95 -4.80
C VAL A 58 -1.62 -7.69 -6.05
N ASP A 59 -0.39 -8.19 -6.07
CA ASP A 59 0.16 -8.91 -7.23
C ASP A 59 -0.63 -10.18 -7.60
N ILE A 60 -1.21 -10.86 -6.59
CA ILE A 60 -1.99 -12.08 -6.80
C ILE A 60 -3.44 -11.75 -7.14
N PHE A 61 -4.11 -10.93 -6.32
CA PHE A 61 -5.56 -10.75 -6.42
C PHE A 61 -5.98 -9.57 -7.28
N ALA A 62 -5.13 -8.56 -7.50
CA ALA A 62 -5.48 -7.38 -8.30
C ALA A 62 -5.22 -7.55 -9.81
N LYS A 63 -4.80 -8.75 -10.26
CA LYS A 63 -4.58 -9.06 -11.68
C LYS A 63 -5.73 -8.65 -12.62
N PRO A 64 -7.02 -8.85 -12.28
CA PRO A 64 -8.12 -8.44 -13.16
C PRO A 64 -8.17 -6.94 -13.47
N TRP A 65 -7.53 -6.08 -12.66
CA TRP A 65 -7.50 -4.64 -12.86
C TRP A 65 -6.28 -4.17 -13.67
N GLY A 66 -5.36 -5.07 -14.06
CA GLY A 66 -4.27 -4.75 -14.99
C GLY A 66 -3.16 -3.87 -14.41
N LEU A 67 -2.96 -3.88 -13.09
CA LEU A 67 -1.88 -3.13 -12.44
C LEU A 67 -0.51 -3.69 -12.85
N PRO A 68 0.53 -2.84 -12.94
CA PRO A 68 1.90 -3.32 -12.98
C PRO A 68 2.25 -4.03 -11.66
N PRO A 69 3.31 -4.87 -11.64
CA PRO A 69 3.78 -5.51 -10.41
C PRO A 69 4.08 -4.49 -9.32
N SER A 70 3.62 -4.78 -8.11
CA SER A 70 3.80 -3.95 -6.93
C SER A 70 5.27 -3.78 -6.57
N ILE A 71 5.58 -2.65 -5.95
CA ILE A 71 6.92 -2.36 -5.41
C ILE A 71 6.84 -2.27 -3.89
N SER A 72 7.90 -2.70 -3.21
CA SER A 72 8.04 -2.53 -1.76
C SER A 72 9.51 -2.55 -1.38
N ALA A 73 9.87 -1.79 -0.36
CA ALA A 73 11.20 -1.81 0.21
C ALA A 73 11.40 -2.91 1.28
N HIS A 74 10.37 -3.74 1.50
CA HIS A 74 10.37 -4.79 2.51
C HIS A 74 10.83 -6.13 1.92
N ASN A 75 11.78 -6.79 2.59
CA ASN A 75 12.24 -8.15 2.27
C ASN A 75 12.63 -8.31 0.79
N ASN A 76 12.20 -9.40 0.15
CA ASN A 76 12.62 -9.73 -1.21
C ASN A 76 12.10 -8.75 -2.27
N TYR A 77 11.00 -8.04 -2.00
CA TYR A 77 10.49 -7.02 -2.92
C TYR A 77 11.51 -5.90 -3.16
N TYR A 78 12.34 -5.60 -2.14
CA TYR A 78 13.42 -4.61 -2.27
C TYR A 78 14.37 -4.94 -3.42
N LEU A 79 14.66 -6.24 -3.62
CA LEU A 79 15.61 -6.70 -4.64
C LEU A 79 15.09 -6.48 -6.06
N TRP A 80 13.78 -6.40 -6.25
CA TRP A 80 13.17 -6.07 -7.55
C TRP A 80 13.15 -4.57 -7.84
N GLY A 81 13.36 -3.75 -6.81
CA GLY A 81 13.50 -2.31 -6.95
C GLY A 81 12.25 -1.58 -7.43
N PRO A 82 12.40 -0.33 -7.90
CA PRO A 82 11.30 0.48 -8.44
C PRO A 82 10.78 0.02 -9.81
N ARG A 83 11.40 -0.99 -10.45
CA ARG A 83 10.98 -1.54 -11.76
C ARG A 83 10.80 -0.50 -12.88
N GLY A 84 11.60 0.56 -12.85
CA GLY A 84 11.54 1.65 -13.83
C GLY A 84 10.52 2.75 -13.49
N HIS A 85 9.70 2.60 -12.45
CA HIS A 85 8.81 3.66 -11.98
C HIS A 85 9.61 4.78 -11.30
N LEU A 86 9.36 6.01 -11.73
CA LEU A 86 9.92 7.21 -11.10
C LEU A 86 9.22 7.55 -9.79
N GLY A 87 7.97 7.10 -9.63
CA GLY A 87 7.11 7.42 -8.51
C GLY A 87 6.23 8.64 -8.75
N ASP A 88 6.02 9.05 -9.99
CA ASP A 88 5.20 10.24 -10.30
C ASP A 88 3.72 10.04 -9.99
N VAL A 89 3.20 8.81 -10.12
CA VAL A 89 1.87 8.43 -9.64
C VAL A 89 2.01 7.18 -8.79
N VAL A 90 1.66 7.27 -7.51
CA VAL A 90 1.78 6.15 -6.56
C VAL A 90 0.48 5.95 -5.82
N ILE A 91 -0.01 4.71 -5.81
CA ILE A 91 -1.08 4.29 -4.93
C ILE A 91 -0.44 3.82 -3.61
N ARG A 92 -0.83 4.44 -2.50
CA ARG A 92 -0.36 4.11 -1.14
C ARG A 92 -1.51 3.66 -0.27
N LEU A 93 -1.20 2.77 0.66
CA LEU A 93 -2.10 2.34 1.72
C LEU A 93 -1.66 2.97 3.06
N GLY A 94 -2.59 3.62 3.75
CA GLY A 94 -2.37 4.16 5.08
C GLY A 94 -1.41 5.36 5.13
N GLY A 95 -0.92 5.67 6.34
CA GLY A 95 -0.11 6.86 6.59
C GLY A 95 -0.91 8.15 6.72
N ARG A 96 -0.28 9.19 7.28
CA ARG A 96 -0.86 10.52 7.39
C ARG A 96 -0.63 11.29 6.09
N ARG A 97 -1.63 12.06 5.68
CA ARG A 97 -1.57 12.87 4.46
C ARG A 97 -0.40 13.85 4.50
N GLU A 98 -0.14 14.43 5.66
CA GLU A 98 0.89 15.44 5.88
C GLU A 98 2.30 14.85 5.67
N ASP A 99 2.52 13.60 6.10
CA ASP A 99 3.79 12.91 5.89
C ASP A 99 4.00 12.62 4.40
N LEU A 100 2.96 12.19 3.69
CA LEU A 100 3.03 11.94 2.25
C LEU A 100 3.30 13.23 1.45
N LEU A 101 2.74 14.36 1.87
CA LEU A 101 2.98 15.66 1.22
C LEU A 101 4.42 16.17 1.38
N THR A 102 5.23 15.59 2.25
CA THR A 102 6.67 15.91 2.32
C THR A 102 7.44 15.39 1.09
N ASP A 103 6.89 14.37 0.43
CA ASP A 103 7.51 13.66 -0.68
C ASP A 103 6.81 13.95 -2.02
N TYR A 104 5.55 14.37 -2.00
CA TYR A 104 4.68 14.49 -3.17
C TYR A 104 4.00 15.86 -3.27
N ALA A 105 3.81 16.34 -4.49
CA ALA A 105 3.11 17.58 -4.78
C ALA A 105 1.60 17.50 -4.50
N SER A 106 0.96 16.34 -4.71
CA SER A 106 -0.45 16.14 -4.35
C SER A 106 -0.69 14.78 -3.68
N VAL A 107 -1.66 14.75 -2.76
CA VAL A 107 -2.11 13.55 -2.05
C VAL A 107 -3.63 13.61 -1.88
N GLU A 108 -4.32 12.69 -2.53
CA GLU A 108 -5.78 12.62 -2.63
C GLU A 108 -6.30 11.27 -2.09
N ALA A 109 -7.36 11.30 -1.29
CA ALA A 109 -7.98 10.09 -0.76
C ALA A 109 -8.96 9.49 -1.79
N MET A 110 -8.80 8.20 -2.10
CA MET A 110 -9.70 7.48 -3.00
C MET A 110 -10.70 6.58 -2.29
N GLY A 111 -10.47 6.28 -1.02
CA GLY A 111 -11.33 5.41 -0.24
C GLY A 111 -10.60 4.88 0.99
N LYS A 112 -11.23 3.95 1.69
CA LYS A 112 -10.64 3.25 2.83
C LYS A 112 -10.77 1.74 2.63
N THR A 113 -9.84 0.97 3.18
CA THR A 113 -10.07 -0.46 3.42
C THR A 113 -11.17 -0.58 4.47
N ASP A 114 -12.13 -1.47 4.25
CA ASP A 114 -13.18 -1.76 5.22
C ASP A 114 -13.32 -3.27 5.30
N ASN A 115 -12.71 -3.85 6.33
CA ASN A 115 -12.90 -5.26 6.68
C ASN A 115 -12.96 -5.40 8.21
N PRO A 116 -14.11 -5.77 8.79
CA PRO A 116 -14.27 -5.90 10.25
C PRO A 116 -13.52 -7.10 10.84
N TRP A 117 -12.95 -7.98 10.02
CA TRP A 117 -12.21 -9.17 10.42
C TRP A 117 -10.68 -9.05 10.26
N ALA A 118 -10.19 -7.99 9.60
CA ALA A 118 -8.76 -7.70 9.51
C ALA A 118 -8.20 -7.20 10.85
N LEU A 119 -6.86 -7.16 10.98
CA LEU A 119 -6.22 -6.58 12.15
C LEU A 119 -6.72 -5.13 12.39
N PRO A 120 -6.98 -4.71 13.64
CA PRO A 120 -7.55 -3.39 13.92
C PRO A 120 -6.75 -2.21 13.36
N PHE A 121 -5.44 -2.39 13.12
CA PHE A 121 -4.58 -1.38 12.50
C PHE A 121 -4.49 -1.49 10.97
N GLU A 122 -5.03 -2.54 10.33
CA GLU A 122 -5.01 -2.79 8.88
C GLU A 122 -6.35 -2.50 8.19
N THR A 123 -7.40 -2.34 8.97
CA THR A 123 -8.73 -1.89 8.52
C THR A 123 -8.91 -0.38 8.70
N GLY A 124 -9.77 0.24 7.90
CA GLY A 124 -10.00 1.69 7.91
C GLY A 124 -8.85 2.52 7.33
N GLN A 125 -7.85 1.87 6.70
CA GLN A 125 -6.70 2.56 6.14
C GLN A 125 -7.08 3.25 4.83
N THR A 126 -6.73 4.52 4.71
CA THR A 126 -6.98 5.30 3.49
C THR A 126 -6.13 4.78 2.34
N ILE A 127 -6.73 4.62 1.17
CA ILE A 127 -6.03 4.49 -0.10
C ILE A 127 -5.76 5.90 -0.63
N TRP A 128 -4.49 6.25 -0.74
CA TRP A 128 -4.05 7.53 -1.27
C TRP A 128 -3.59 7.38 -2.71
N ILE A 129 -3.91 8.36 -3.56
CA ILE A 129 -3.18 8.63 -4.78
C ILE A 129 -2.22 9.79 -4.49
N CYS A 130 -0.94 9.52 -4.65
CA CYS A 130 0.14 10.49 -4.52
C CYS A 130 0.65 10.87 -5.91
N ARG A 131 0.84 12.16 -6.19
CA ARG A 131 1.33 12.65 -7.48
C ARG A 131 2.51 13.60 -7.37
N GLY A 132 3.39 13.55 -8.37
CA GLY A 132 4.52 14.47 -8.53
C GLY A 132 5.52 14.35 -7.39
N ARG A 133 6.25 13.22 -7.32
CA ARG A 133 7.25 12.99 -6.28
C ARG A 133 8.45 13.92 -6.47
N PHE A 134 8.90 14.58 -5.40
CA PHE A 134 10.01 15.54 -5.48
C PHE A 134 11.38 14.92 -5.75
N LYS A 135 11.56 13.65 -5.36
CA LYS A 135 12.76 12.84 -5.65
C LYS A 135 12.33 11.54 -6.30
N LYS A 136 13.05 11.08 -7.31
CA LYS A 136 12.70 9.81 -7.96
C LYS A 136 12.89 8.67 -6.98
N LEU A 137 12.03 7.66 -7.04
CA LEU A 137 12.14 6.45 -6.19
C LEU A 137 13.52 5.79 -6.26
N GLY A 138 14.18 5.84 -7.43
CA GLY A 138 15.53 5.30 -7.59
C GLY A 138 16.60 6.04 -6.80
N ASP A 139 16.41 7.34 -6.53
CA ASP A 139 17.43 8.20 -5.89
C ASP A 139 17.59 7.87 -4.40
N ASP A 140 16.52 7.43 -3.74
CA ASP A 140 16.48 7.12 -2.32
C ASP A 140 16.22 5.63 -2.00
N TRP A 141 16.04 4.77 -3.02
CA TRP A 141 15.74 3.35 -2.85
C TRP A 141 16.72 2.63 -1.92
N ALA A 142 18.03 2.87 -2.07
CA ALA A 142 19.04 2.19 -1.23
C ALA A 142 18.86 2.43 0.28
N LYS A 143 18.21 3.54 0.66
CA LYS A 143 17.94 3.91 2.06
C LYS A 143 16.58 3.38 2.56
N SER A 144 15.74 2.86 1.67
CA SER A 144 14.39 2.42 2.02
C SER A 144 14.32 0.97 2.52
N LYS A 145 15.39 0.17 2.33
CA LYS A 145 15.40 -1.27 2.68
C LYS A 145 15.04 -1.51 4.14
N ARG A 146 14.02 -2.34 4.37
CA ARG A 146 13.54 -2.74 5.70
C ARG A 146 13.20 -4.23 5.75
N TYR A 147 13.26 -4.80 6.95
CA TYR A 147 12.98 -6.22 7.23
C TYR A 147 11.88 -6.43 8.27
N TYR A 148 11.44 -5.35 8.92
CA TYR A 148 10.44 -5.30 9.98
C TYR A 148 9.50 -4.14 9.72
#